data_AF-A0A2R6IGH0-F1
#
_entry.id   AF-A0A2R6IGH0-F1
#
_cell.length_a   1.000
_cell.length_b   1.000
_cell.length_c   1.000
_cell.angle_alpha   90.00
_cell.angle_beta   90.00
_cell.angle_gamma   90.00
#
_symmetry.space_group_name_H-M   'P 1'
#
loop_
_entity.id
_entity.type
_entity.pdbx_description
1 polymer ?
#
loop_
_entity_poly.entity_id
_entity_poly.type
_entity_poly.pdbx_seq_one_letter_code
_entity_poly.pdbx_strand_id
1 'polypeptide(L)'
;TPDRPDAVASPTEPVEADTRTDGGGGRASTDGGSSVVRRSTSGEDPDGWPVASPRPTDSIEHVWIGEGYPMGAAKPTVEAQRRRLDAKPSGDIGVAVVVNDPEMRAETAVRDRYGLRELVQFDVGTHEALSQEELASLLAEDRDFVHFVGHVDDRGLQCADGYLDAAALDDVGTRAFVLNACESYTQGVRLVEAGAIAGVVTLAEVANLPATKVGRMLARLLNAGFSLGAALDVLSTQTITGRQYSVVGAPGLTLTESRGSTPILADVTRTDDNRFRLSLHGYATTPMGMGAVYTPNIAANERQYLNSGHVAEFAVTAGQLREFLDLGWFPIRVDGDLRWSDELAVEDVD
;
A
#
# COMPACT_ATOMS: atom_id res chain seq x y z
N THR A 1 37.34 -9.17 -36.18
CA THR A 1 36.62 -8.01 -35.60
C THR A 1 35.14 -8.28 -35.73
N PRO A 2 34.29 -8.07 -34.71
CA PRO A 2 34.54 -7.43 -33.41
C PRO A 2 34.63 -8.46 -32.26
N ASP A 3 35.59 -8.32 -31.35
CA ASP A 3 35.60 -7.45 -30.16
C ASP A 3 34.48 -7.76 -29.14
N ARG A 4 34.87 -8.54 -28.13
CA ARG A 4 34.18 -8.69 -26.86
C ARG A 4 34.56 -7.48 -26.00
N PRO A 5 33.63 -6.62 -25.55
CA PRO A 5 33.96 -5.59 -24.59
C PRO A 5 34.15 -6.20 -23.20
N ASP A 6 35.19 -5.70 -22.54
CA ASP A 6 35.69 -6.06 -21.23
C ASP A 6 34.66 -5.91 -20.10
N ALA A 7 34.80 -6.77 -19.10
CA ALA A 7 34.09 -6.68 -17.83
C ALA A 7 34.44 -5.36 -17.12
N VAL A 8 33.44 -4.50 -16.94
CA VAL A 8 33.58 -3.28 -16.15
C VAL A 8 33.56 -3.67 -14.68
N ALA A 9 34.68 -3.41 -14.00
CA ALA A 9 34.87 -3.61 -12.57
C ALA A 9 33.94 -2.69 -11.76
N SER A 10 33.31 -3.25 -10.74
CA SER A 10 32.51 -2.53 -9.73
C SER A 10 33.40 -1.58 -8.92
N PRO A 11 33.03 -0.31 -8.73
CA PRO A 11 33.73 0.56 -7.79
C PRO A 11 33.24 0.27 -6.36
N THR A 12 34.06 -0.43 -5.59
CA THR A 12 33.98 -0.51 -4.13
C THR A 12 34.76 0.65 -3.52
N GLU A 13 34.09 1.76 -3.17
CA GLU A 13 34.54 2.65 -2.09
C GLU A 13 33.32 3.32 -1.41
N PRO A 14 33.29 3.42 -0.06
CA PRO A 14 32.21 4.06 0.67
C PRO A 14 32.31 5.58 0.60
N VAL A 15 31.18 6.26 0.38
CA VAL A 15 31.10 7.72 0.43
C VAL A 15 31.10 8.16 1.91
N GLU A 16 32.18 8.80 2.33
CA GLU A 16 32.33 9.40 3.65
C GLU A 16 31.33 10.55 3.86
N ALA A 17 30.70 10.59 5.04
CA ALA A 17 29.82 11.65 5.48
C ALA A 17 30.64 12.88 5.93
N ASP A 18 30.56 13.97 5.16
CA ASP A 18 31.18 15.25 5.50
C ASP A 18 30.42 15.90 6.67
N THR A 19 31.00 15.81 7.87
CA THR A 19 30.51 16.49 9.08
C THR A 19 31.29 17.79 9.27
N ARG A 20 30.81 18.87 8.65
CA ARG A 20 31.26 20.22 9.00
C ARG A 20 30.37 20.81 10.09
N THR A 21 30.94 20.85 11.28
CA THR A 21 30.52 21.74 12.36
C THR A 21 31.03 23.13 12.04
N ASP A 22 30.14 24.11 11.99
CA ASP A 22 30.53 25.51 12.13
C ASP A 22 29.50 26.24 13.00
N GLY A 23 29.99 26.82 14.09
CA GLY A 23 29.22 27.57 15.07
C GLY A 23 29.45 29.06 14.88
N GLY A 24 28.37 29.86 14.90
CA GLY A 24 28.51 31.32 14.88
C GLY A 24 27.22 32.12 14.74
N GLY A 25 26.52 32.35 15.85
CA GLY A 25 25.99 33.66 16.27
C GLY A 25 24.99 34.45 15.40
N GLY A 26 23.69 34.26 15.70
CA GLY A 26 22.77 35.31 16.20
C GLY A 26 22.24 36.42 15.27
N ARG A 27 20.92 36.44 15.02
CA ARG A 27 19.95 37.45 15.52
C ARG A 27 18.51 37.16 15.05
N ALA A 28 17.57 37.54 15.92
CA ALA A 28 16.15 37.22 15.94
C ALA A 28 15.29 37.88 14.83
N SER A 29 14.13 37.27 14.51
CA SER A 29 12.79 37.88 14.54
C SER A 29 11.65 36.89 14.20
N THR A 30 10.73 36.78 15.15
CA THR A 30 9.24 36.65 15.07
C THR A 30 8.53 35.56 14.24
N ASP A 31 7.72 34.82 15.02
CA ASP A 31 6.32 34.41 14.80
C ASP A 31 5.99 33.07 14.13
N GLY A 32 5.05 32.35 14.77
CA GLY A 32 4.44 31.12 14.28
C GLY A 32 4.43 29.99 15.32
N GLY A 33 3.42 29.97 16.18
CA GLY A 33 3.22 28.94 17.21
C GLY A 33 3.20 27.53 16.63
N SER A 34 4.30 26.81 16.83
CA SER A 34 4.37 25.36 16.62
C SER A 34 3.67 24.68 17.80
N SER A 35 2.57 23.99 17.50
CA SER A 35 2.02 22.98 18.39
C SER A 35 3.08 21.90 18.54
N VAL A 36 3.74 21.91 19.69
CA VAL A 36 4.64 20.85 20.14
C VAL A 36 3.82 19.57 20.15
N VAL A 37 4.03 18.72 19.14
CA VAL A 37 3.63 17.32 19.17
C VAL A 37 4.28 16.74 20.42
N ARG A 38 3.45 16.48 21.43
CA ARG A 38 3.89 15.83 22.66
C ARG A 38 4.47 14.49 22.25
N ARG A 39 5.76 14.32 22.52
CA ARG A 39 6.48 13.06 22.43
C ARG A 39 5.83 12.13 23.45
N SER A 40 4.90 11.29 23.00
CA SER A 40 4.42 10.16 23.79
C SER A 40 5.60 9.24 24.01
N THR A 41 5.80 8.88 25.27
CA THR A 41 6.80 7.93 25.72
C THR A 41 6.57 6.59 25.04
N SER A 42 7.63 6.13 24.38
CA SER A 42 7.84 4.84 23.76
C SER A 42 7.17 3.68 24.50
N GLY A 43 6.30 2.93 23.81
CA GLY A 43 6.33 1.48 23.97
C GLY A 43 7.71 1.02 23.52
N GLU A 44 8.44 0.34 24.39
CA GLU A 44 9.70 -0.29 24.05
C GLU A 44 9.38 -1.53 23.21
N ASP A 45 9.67 -1.47 21.92
CA ASP A 45 9.76 -2.62 21.01
C ASP A 45 10.82 -3.61 21.55
N PRO A 46 10.59 -4.93 21.56
CA PRO A 46 11.51 -5.93 22.08
C PRO A 46 12.98 -5.81 21.62
N ASP A 47 13.21 -5.28 20.41
CA ASP A 47 14.55 -5.11 19.84
C ASP A 47 15.15 -3.69 20.02
N GLY A 48 14.37 -2.73 20.56
CA GLY A 48 14.84 -1.36 20.85
C GLY A 48 15.25 -0.54 19.62
N TRP A 49 14.82 -0.94 18.43
CA TRP A 49 15.22 -0.32 17.17
C TRP A 49 14.48 1.01 16.92
N PRO A 50 15.19 2.05 16.46
CA PRO A 50 14.57 3.35 16.24
C PRO A 50 13.59 3.32 15.05
N VAL A 51 12.47 4.04 15.19
CA VAL A 51 11.60 4.32 14.05
C VAL A 51 12.35 5.20 13.06
N ALA A 52 12.48 4.71 11.83
CA ALA A 52 13.05 5.43 10.71
C ALA A 52 11.94 6.12 9.92
N SER A 53 12.12 7.40 9.60
CA SER A 53 11.22 8.14 8.71
C SER A 53 12.04 8.65 7.54
N PRO A 54 12.01 7.96 6.38
CA PRO A 54 12.66 8.45 5.17
C PRO A 54 12.22 9.88 4.84
N ARG A 55 13.13 10.68 4.29
CA ARG A 55 12.77 12.03 3.85
C ARG A 55 11.73 11.92 2.73
N PRO A 56 10.66 12.75 2.76
CA PRO A 56 9.70 12.79 1.66
C PRO A 56 10.40 13.13 0.34
N THR A 57 10.03 12.43 -0.71
CA THR A 57 10.45 12.68 -2.10
C THR A 57 9.27 12.39 -3.03
N ASP A 58 9.37 12.82 -4.29
CA ASP A 58 8.34 12.60 -5.31
C ASP A 58 8.36 11.16 -5.88
N SER A 59 8.92 10.20 -5.14
CA SER A 59 8.97 8.80 -5.53
C SER A 59 7.72 8.08 -5.07
N ILE A 60 7.23 7.16 -5.91
CA ILE A 60 6.08 6.30 -5.59
C ILE A 60 6.40 5.36 -4.42
N GLU A 61 7.62 4.83 -4.35
CA GLU A 61 8.00 3.87 -3.30
C GLU A 61 9.30 4.31 -2.61
N HIS A 62 9.31 4.17 -1.29
CA HIS A 62 10.50 4.35 -0.45
C HIS A 62 10.91 3.01 0.15
N VAL A 63 12.21 2.76 0.18
CA VAL A 63 12.78 1.54 0.73
C VAL A 63 13.80 1.90 1.80
N TRP A 64 13.71 1.26 2.95
CA TRP A 64 14.68 1.40 4.05
C TRP A 64 15.56 0.16 4.15
N ILE A 65 16.86 0.35 3.94
CA ILE A 65 17.89 -0.69 4.09
C ILE A 65 18.76 -0.33 5.29
N GLY A 66 18.54 -1.01 6.41
CA GLY A 66 19.29 -0.80 7.64
C GLY A 66 18.54 -1.26 8.89
N GLU A 67 19.15 -0.99 10.04
CA GLU A 67 18.51 -1.10 11.35
C GLU A 67 17.34 -0.11 11.46
N GLY A 68 16.38 -0.39 12.34
CA GLY A 68 15.19 0.43 12.50
C GLY A 68 14.00 0.01 11.65
N TYR A 69 12.85 0.59 11.94
CA TYR A 69 11.58 0.27 11.29
C TYR A 69 11.07 1.46 10.48
N PRO A 70 10.84 1.31 9.16
CA PRO A 70 10.43 2.43 8.34
C PRO A 70 8.94 2.75 8.51
N MET A 71 8.60 3.94 8.99
CA MET A 71 7.22 4.45 8.85
C MET A 71 6.98 4.97 7.42
N GLY A 72 5.89 4.52 6.80
CA GLY A 72 5.48 4.96 5.47
C GLY A 72 6.39 4.49 4.34
N ALA A 73 7.19 3.44 4.58
CA ALA A 73 8.12 2.89 3.60
C ALA A 73 8.24 1.37 3.74
N ALA A 74 8.91 0.74 2.77
CA ALA A 74 9.09 -0.69 2.72
C ALA A 74 10.41 -1.14 3.34
N LYS A 75 10.40 -2.30 4.01
CA LYS A 75 11.60 -3.03 4.43
C LYS A 75 11.67 -4.38 3.70
N PRO A 76 12.37 -4.43 2.55
CA PRO A 76 12.44 -5.64 1.76
C PRO A 76 13.45 -6.65 2.29
N THR A 77 13.15 -7.92 2.06
CA THR A 77 14.07 -9.03 2.26
C THR A 77 14.45 -9.64 0.92
N VAL A 78 15.65 -10.22 0.83
CA VAL A 78 16.11 -10.87 -0.40
C VAL A 78 15.22 -12.06 -0.76
N GLU A 79 14.82 -12.86 0.22
CA GLU A 79 13.96 -14.03 -0.01
C GLU A 79 12.57 -13.61 -0.50
N ALA A 80 11.96 -12.58 0.08
CA ALA A 80 10.70 -12.02 -0.43
C ALA A 80 10.83 -11.57 -1.89
N GLN A 81 11.92 -10.90 -2.24
CA GLN A 81 12.15 -10.45 -3.62
C GLN A 81 12.35 -11.62 -4.59
N ARG A 82 12.98 -12.72 -4.16
CA ARG A 82 13.09 -13.94 -4.95
C ARG A 82 11.72 -14.59 -5.18
N ARG A 83 10.95 -14.79 -4.11
CA ARG A 83 9.58 -15.34 -4.21
C ARG A 83 8.69 -14.49 -5.13
N ARG A 84 8.85 -13.16 -5.11
CA ARG A 84 8.15 -12.26 -6.04
C ARG A 84 8.46 -12.54 -7.52
N LEU A 85 9.68 -12.94 -7.87
CA LEU A 85 10.04 -13.24 -9.27
C LEU A 85 9.30 -14.47 -9.81
N ASP A 86 8.98 -15.42 -8.93
CA ASP A 86 8.23 -16.64 -9.29
C ASP A 86 6.71 -16.42 -9.23
N ALA A 87 6.26 -15.40 -8.49
CA ALA A 87 4.86 -15.06 -8.34
C ALA A 87 4.29 -14.45 -9.62
N LYS A 88 3.30 -15.12 -10.22
CA LYS A 88 2.60 -14.62 -11.41
C LYS A 88 1.30 -13.92 -11.01
N PRO A 89 1.01 -12.74 -11.57
CA PRO A 89 -0.33 -12.18 -11.45
C PRO A 89 -1.37 -13.17 -11.99
N SER A 90 -2.48 -13.32 -11.27
CA SER A 90 -3.63 -14.13 -11.67
C SER A 90 -4.77 -13.22 -12.15
N GLY A 91 -5.97 -13.78 -12.33
CA GLY A 91 -7.19 -13.02 -12.64
C GLY A 91 -7.62 -12.15 -11.46
N ASP A 92 -8.91 -12.13 -11.12
CA ASP A 92 -9.36 -11.40 -9.93
C ASP A 92 -8.72 -12.01 -8.66
N ILE A 93 -8.34 -11.16 -7.69
CA ILE A 93 -7.66 -11.63 -6.47
C ILE A 93 -8.63 -12.34 -5.51
N GLY A 94 -8.19 -13.45 -4.92
CA GLY A 94 -8.86 -14.07 -3.78
C GLY A 94 -8.51 -13.36 -2.47
N VAL A 95 -9.52 -12.92 -1.71
CA VAL A 95 -9.36 -12.21 -0.42
C VAL A 95 -9.96 -13.02 0.72
N ALA A 96 -9.12 -13.46 1.66
CA ALA A 96 -9.59 -14.04 2.92
C ALA A 96 -9.59 -12.96 4.02
N VAL A 97 -10.78 -12.58 4.48
CA VAL A 97 -10.94 -11.65 5.61
C VAL A 97 -11.10 -12.45 6.90
N VAL A 98 -10.16 -12.29 7.83
CA VAL A 98 -10.19 -12.96 9.14
C VAL A 98 -10.59 -11.95 10.21
N VAL A 99 -11.67 -12.21 10.94
CA VAL A 99 -12.20 -11.34 12.00
C VAL A 99 -12.19 -12.08 13.35
N ASN A 100 -11.09 -11.92 14.08
CA ASN A 100 -10.92 -12.57 15.38
C ASN A 100 -11.30 -11.66 16.57
N ASP A 101 -11.29 -10.35 16.38
CA ASP A 101 -11.72 -9.40 17.40
C ASP A 101 -13.27 -9.40 17.57
N PRO A 102 -13.80 -9.69 18.77
CA PRO A 102 -15.24 -9.69 19.03
C PRO A 102 -15.93 -8.32 18.89
N GLU A 103 -15.27 -7.22 19.21
CA GLU A 103 -15.83 -5.87 19.05
C GLU A 103 -15.98 -5.53 17.56
N MET A 104 -14.97 -5.93 16.76
CA MET A 104 -14.98 -5.78 15.30
C MET A 104 -15.94 -6.75 14.60
N ARG A 105 -16.22 -7.91 15.21
CA ARG A 105 -17.25 -8.85 14.72
C ARG A 105 -18.63 -8.23 14.80
N ALA A 106 -18.94 -7.46 15.85
CA ALA A 106 -20.20 -6.74 15.95
C ALA A 106 -20.31 -5.62 14.90
N GLU A 107 -19.22 -4.91 14.60
CA GLU A 107 -19.19 -3.94 13.51
C GLU A 107 -19.39 -4.62 12.15
N THR A 108 -18.79 -5.81 11.96
CA THR A 108 -18.89 -6.59 10.73
C THR A 108 -20.30 -7.16 10.54
N ALA A 109 -20.89 -7.76 11.58
CA ALA A 109 -22.23 -8.34 11.58
C ALA A 109 -23.36 -7.30 11.43
N VAL A 110 -23.21 -6.10 11.99
CA VAL A 110 -24.17 -4.99 11.77
C VAL A 110 -23.96 -4.37 10.39
N ARG A 111 -22.72 -4.37 9.90
CA ARG A 111 -22.38 -3.96 8.54
C ARG A 111 -22.56 -5.07 7.52
N ASP A 112 -22.92 -6.32 7.84
CA ASP A 112 -23.12 -7.47 6.91
C ASP A 112 -24.22 -7.22 5.86
N ARG A 113 -24.91 -6.09 5.98
CA ARG A 113 -25.35 -5.30 4.83
C ARG A 113 -24.17 -4.67 4.08
N TYR A 114 -23.04 -5.38 3.96
CA TYR A 114 -21.77 -4.82 3.51
C TYR A 114 -22.02 -4.38 2.08
N GLY A 115 -21.21 -3.47 1.55
CA GLY A 115 -21.16 -3.20 0.13
C GLY A 115 -20.78 -4.46 -0.65
N LEU A 116 -21.61 -5.51 -0.64
CA LEU A 116 -21.57 -6.66 -1.52
C LEU A 116 -21.60 -6.19 -2.96
N ARG A 117 -22.07 -4.96 -3.25
CA ARG A 117 -21.91 -4.26 -4.52
C ARG A 117 -20.49 -3.74 -4.78
N GLU A 118 -19.80 -3.20 -3.77
CA GLU A 118 -18.39 -2.78 -3.84
C GLU A 118 -17.44 -3.98 -3.95
N LEU A 119 -17.87 -5.17 -3.51
CA LEU A 119 -17.07 -6.39 -3.44
C LEU A 119 -17.43 -7.47 -4.49
N VAL A 120 -18.39 -7.23 -5.40
CA VAL A 120 -18.74 -8.21 -6.46
C VAL A 120 -17.53 -8.57 -7.33
N GLN A 121 -16.51 -7.72 -7.36
CA GLN A 121 -15.32 -7.87 -8.19
C GLN A 121 -14.17 -8.65 -7.51
N PHE A 122 -14.42 -9.25 -6.35
CA PHE A 122 -13.44 -10.07 -5.62
C PHE A 122 -14.05 -11.42 -5.24
N ASP A 123 -13.21 -12.45 -5.17
CA ASP A 123 -13.55 -13.69 -4.48
C ASP A 123 -13.24 -13.51 -2.98
N VAL A 124 -14.23 -13.03 -2.20
CA VAL A 124 -14.06 -12.75 -0.76
C VAL A 124 -14.62 -13.90 0.09
N GLY A 125 -13.75 -14.50 0.91
CA GLY A 125 -14.13 -15.40 1.99
C GLY A 125 -13.98 -14.72 3.35
N THR A 126 -15.04 -14.69 4.15
CA THR A 126 -14.97 -14.19 5.54
C THR A 126 -14.87 -15.35 6.52
N HIS A 127 -13.93 -15.25 7.45
CA HIS A 127 -13.66 -16.23 8.49
C HIS A 127 -13.69 -15.53 9.85
N GLU A 128 -14.43 -16.07 10.81
CA GLU A 128 -14.60 -15.43 12.12
C GLU A 128 -14.16 -16.34 13.25
N ALA A 129 -13.54 -15.75 14.27
CA ALA A 129 -13.18 -16.45 15.51
C ALA A 129 -12.38 -17.74 15.25
N LEU A 130 -11.39 -17.67 14.35
CA LEU A 130 -10.52 -18.80 14.07
C LEU A 130 -9.67 -19.14 15.30
N SER A 131 -9.54 -20.44 15.58
CA SER A 131 -8.53 -21.00 16.46
C SER A 131 -7.11 -20.81 15.89
N GLN A 132 -6.10 -21.08 16.71
CA GLN A 132 -4.70 -21.10 16.26
C GLN A 132 -4.49 -22.08 15.10
N GLU A 133 -5.07 -23.28 15.18
CA GLU A 133 -4.93 -24.32 14.15
C GLU A 133 -5.62 -23.92 12.84
N GLU A 134 -6.82 -23.34 12.92
CA GLU A 134 -7.55 -22.88 11.73
C GLU A 134 -6.87 -21.68 11.06
N LEU A 135 -6.36 -20.72 11.84
CA LEU A 135 -5.63 -19.58 11.29
C LEU A 135 -4.31 -20.01 10.65
N ALA A 136 -3.55 -20.92 11.29
CA ALA A 136 -2.33 -21.48 10.73
C ALA A 136 -2.62 -22.22 9.41
N SER A 137 -3.68 -23.03 9.38
CA SER A 137 -4.10 -23.74 8.17
C SER A 137 -4.48 -22.76 7.05
N LEU A 138 -5.23 -21.70 7.36
CA LEU A 138 -5.60 -20.68 6.39
C LEU A 138 -4.39 -19.95 5.80
N LEU A 139 -3.39 -19.63 6.63
CA LEU A 139 -2.16 -18.95 6.19
C LEU A 139 -1.26 -19.86 5.33
N ALA A 140 -1.29 -21.17 5.58
CA ALA A 140 -0.54 -22.17 4.82
C ALA A 140 -1.11 -22.45 3.42
N GLU A 141 -2.39 -22.14 3.18
CA GLU A 141 -3.00 -22.29 1.85
C GLU A 141 -2.44 -21.28 0.83
N ASP A 142 -2.40 -21.69 -0.45
CA ASP A 142 -2.05 -20.81 -1.57
C ASP A 142 -3.17 -19.78 -1.78
N ARG A 143 -2.99 -18.60 -1.19
CA ARG A 143 -3.95 -17.49 -1.20
C ARG A 143 -3.28 -16.21 -1.68
N ASP A 144 -4.01 -15.44 -2.49
CA ASP A 144 -3.48 -14.16 -2.99
C ASP A 144 -3.35 -13.12 -1.87
N PHE A 145 -4.40 -12.94 -1.06
CA PHE A 145 -4.44 -11.90 -0.06
C PHE A 145 -5.19 -12.30 1.22
N VAL A 146 -4.57 -12.10 2.39
CA VAL A 146 -5.21 -12.26 3.71
C VAL A 146 -5.33 -10.90 4.41
N HIS A 147 -6.54 -10.53 4.80
CA HIS A 147 -6.80 -9.35 5.63
C HIS A 147 -7.17 -9.79 7.04
N PHE A 148 -6.21 -9.70 7.95
CA PHE A 148 -6.43 -9.99 9.36
C PHE A 148 -6.94 -8.74 10.09
N VAL A 149 -8.05 -8.89 10.80
CA VAL A 149 -8.71 -7.88 11.63
C VAL A 149 -8.79 -8.40 13.06
N GLY A 150 -7.94 -7.84 13.91
CA GLY A 150 -8.02 -8.07 15.35
C GLY A 150 -6.79 -7.59 16.10
N HIS A 151 -6.46 -8.25 17.20
CA HIS A 151 -5.32 -7.90 18.01
C HIS A 151 -4.07 -8.69 17.59
N VAL A 152 -2.93 -8.01 17.55
CA VAL A 152 -1.60 -8.57 17.33
C VAL A 152 -0.70 -7.96 18.38
N ASP A 153 0.14 -8.78 18.99
CA ASP A 153 1.20 -8.33 19.90
C ASP A 153 2.40 -9.28 19.83
N ASP A 154 3.35 -9.13 20.75
CA ASP A 154 4.54 -9.97 20.85
C ASP A 154 4.25 -11.48 20.95
N ARG A 155 3.07 -11.86 21.46
CA ARG A 155 2.66 -13.27 21.59
C ARG A 155 2.15 -13.85 20.28
N GLY A 156 1.71 -13.02 19.33
CA GLY A 156 1.17 -13.49 18.06
C GLY A 156 -0.11 -12.78 17.60
N LEU A 157 -0.76 -13.39 16.61
CA LEU A 157 -2.08 -13.00 16.14
C LEU A 157 -3.14 -13.58 17.09
N GLN A 158 -4.04 -12.76 17.60
CA GLN A 158 -5.10 -13.22 18.51
C GLN A 158 -6.06 -14.19 17.79
N CYS A 159 -6.28 -15.35 18.41
CA CYS A 159 -7.21 -16.39 17.99
C CYS A 159 -8.31 -16.59 19.05
N ALA A 160 -9.34 -17.36 18.71
CA ALA A 160 -10.43 -17.68 19.64
C ALA A 160 -9.96 -18.48 20.87
N ASP A 161 -8.84 -19.20 20.76
CA ASP A 161 -8.30 -20.10 21.77
C ASP A 161 -6.87 -19.72 22.23
N GLY A 162 -6.39 -18.51 21.91
CA GLY A 162 -5.08 -18.02 22.33
C GLY A 162 -4.42 -17.08 21.33
N TYR A 163 -3.12 -17.23 21.14
CA TYR A 163 -2.32 -16.41 20.20
C TYR A 163 -1.54 -17.35 19.30
N LEU A 164 -1.63 -17.14 17.99
CA LEU A 164 -0.78 -17.81 17.00
C LEU A 164 0.48 -16.98 16.79
N ASP A 165 1.60 -17.43 17.35
CA ASP A 165 2.91 -16.84 17.06
C ASP A 165 3.33 -17.20 15.63
N ALA A 166 3.55 -16.20 14.77
CA ALA A 166 4.01 -16.44 13.41
C ALA A 166 5.40 -17.09 13.36
N ALA A 167 6.20 -17.02 14.42
CA ALA A 167 7.47 -17.74 14.52
C ALA A 167 7.30 -19.27 14.64
N ALA A 168 6.09 -19.75 14.99
CA ALA A 168 5.78 -21.18 15.05
C ALA A 168 5.30 -21.75 13.72
N LEU A 169 5.15 -20.91 12.68
CA LEU A 169 4.73 -21.35 11.35
C LEU A 169 5.95 -21.80 10.53
N ASP A 170 5.93 -23.06 10.12
CA ASP A 170 6.98 -23.62 9.26
C ASP A 170 6.81 -23.23 7.78
N ASP A 171 5.58 -22.94 7.36
CA ASP A 171 5.24 -22.60 5.97
C ASP A 171 4.03 -21.65 5.91
N VAL A 172 4.12 -20.64 5.05
CA VAL A 172 3.03 -19.69 4.75
C VAL A 172 2.87 -19.62 3.22
N GLY A 173 1.76 -20.17 2.73
CA GLY A 173 1.38 -20.15 1.31
C GLY A 173 0.71 -18.84 0.88
N THR A 174 0.27 -18.02 1.84
CA THR A 174 -0.32 -16.71 1.55
C THR A 174 0.70 -15.77 0.91
N ARG A 175 0.40 -15.28 -0.30
CA ARG A 175 1.29 -14.39 -1.07
C ARG A 175 1.42 -13.01 -0.43
N ALA A 176 0.30 -12.39 -0.09
CA ALA A 176 0.26 -11.07 0.54
C ALA A 176 -0.70 -11.01 1.71
N PHE A 177 -0.45 -10.10 2.66
CA PHE A 177 -1.35 -9.90 3.78
C PHE A 177 -1.43 -8.44 4.24
N VAL A 178 -2.46 -8.13 5.02
CA VAL A 178 -2.50 -6.93 5.86
C VAL A 178 -2.85 -7.34 7.29
N LEU A 179 -2.00 -6.95 8.23
CA LEU A 179 -2.26 -7.08 9.66
C LEU A 179 -2.81 -5.76 10.18
N ASN A 180 -4.12 -5.61 10.08
CA ASN A 180 -4.84 -4.45 10.59
C ASN A 180 -5.07 -4.60 12.11
N ALA A 181 -3.95 -4.52 12.81
CA ALA A 181 -3.81 -4.67 14.24
C ALA A 181 -2.69 -3.74 14.71
N CYS A 182 -2.75 -3.29 15.95
CA CYS A 182 -1.71 -2.48 16.57
C CYS A 182 -0.39 -3.25 16.63
N GLU A 183 0.74 -2.58 16.37
CA GLU A 183 2.09 -3.13 16.59
C GLU A 183 2.36 -4.46 15.85
N SER A 184 1.80 -4.60 14.64
CA SER A 184 1.83 -5.85 13.88
C SER A 184 3.13 -6.13 13.13
N TYR A 185 4.12 -5.24 13.25
CA TYR A 185 5.36 -5.31 12.48
C TYR A 185 6.14 -6.61 12.69
N THR A 186 6.43 -6.99 13.94
CA THR A 186 7.25 -8.17 14.26
C THR A 186 6.62 -9.46 13.75
N GLN A 187 5.32 -9.61 13.96
CA GLN A 187 4.57 -10.78 13.46
C GLN A 187 4.49 -10.79 11.93
N GLY A 188 4.36 -9.62 11.28
CA GLY A 188 4.40 -9.54 9.83
C GLY A 188 5.76 -9.90 9.23
N VAL A 189 6.88 -9.50 9.85
CA VAL A 189 8.21 -9.96 9.42
C VAL A 189 8.30 -11.48 9.48
N ARG A 190 7.84 -12.09 10.59
CA ARG A 190 7.82 -13.54 10.76
C ARG A 190 6.98 -14.26 9.69
N LEU A 191 5.83 -13.70 9.31
CA LEU A 191 5.03 -14.25 8.20
C LEU A 191 5.79 -14.21 6.86
N VAL A 192 6.53 -13.14 6.59
CA VAL A 192 7.38 -13.03 5.39
C VAL A 192 8.55 -14.02 5.46
N GLU A 193 9.16 -14.22 6.63
CA GLU A 193 10.21 -15.23 6.82
C GLU A 193 9.67 -16.64 6.55
N ALA A 194 8.49 -16.96 7.09
CA ALA A 194 7.83 -18.27 6.99
C ALA A 194 7.30 -18.59 5.58
N GLY A 195 7.13 -17.62 4.68
CA GLY A 195 6.77 -17.92 3.29
C GLY A 195 6.11 -16.80 2.50
N ALA A 196 5.42 -15.87 3.20
CA ALA A 196 4.74 -14.78 2.51
C ALA A 196 5.70 -13.90 1.70
N ILE A 197 5.18 -13.31 0.63
CA ILE A 197 5.98 -12.47 -0.27
C ILE A 197 6.04 -11.04 0.25
N ALA A 198 4.92 -10.50 0.71
CA ALA A 198 4.87 -9.15 1.24
C ALA A 198 3.69 -8.95 2.19
N GLY A 199 3.76 -7.94 3.05
CA GLY A 199 2.66 -7.60 3.94
C GLY A 199 2.62 -6.15 4.34
N VAL A 200 1.43 -5.66 4.64
CA VAL A 200 1.19 -4.33 5.21
C VAL A 200 0.98 -4.47 6.71
N VAL A 201 1.78 -3.75 7.48
CA VAL A 201 1.81 -3.81 8.96
C VAL A 201 1.76 -2.42 9.57
N THR A 202 1.47 -2.32 10.85
CA THR A 202 1.48 -1.07 11.62
C THR A 202 2.63 -1.08 12.63
N LEU A 203 3.21 0.11 12.88
CA LEU A 203 4.30 0.29 13.84
C LEU A 203 3.86 0.86 15.19
N ALA A 204 2.63 1.35 15.28
CA ALA A 204 2.10 1.96 16.48
C ALA A 204 0.61 1.64 16.60
N GLU A 205 0.07 1.92 17.77
CA GLU A 205 -1.37 1.91 18.00
C GLU A 205 -2.05 2.82 16.96
N VAL A 206 -2.78 2.18 16.04
CA VAL A 206 -3.61 2.90 15.07
C VAL A 206 -4.93 3.12 15.80
N ALA A 207 -5.22 4.38 16.16
CA ALA A 207 -6.54 4.74 16.69
C ALA A 207 -7.62 4.14 15.76
N ASN A 208 -8.69 3.58 16.33
CA ASN A 208 -9.82 2.93 15.68
C ASN A 208 -10.49 3.78 14.56
N LEU A 209 -9.78 4.12 13.49
CA LEU A 209 -10.37 4.14 12.17
C LEU A 209 -10.89 2.73 11.94
N PRO A 210 -12.00 2.56 11.21
CA PRO A 210 -12.45 1.22 10.88
C PRO A 210 -11.29 0.59 10.12
N ALA A 211 -10.52 -0.30 10.74
CA ALA A 211 -9.35 -0.92 10.10
C ALA A 211 -9.79 -1.67 8.84
N THR A 212 -11.09 -2.01 8.80
CA THR A 212 -11.75 -2.46 7.59
C THR A 212 -11.70 -1.49 6.42
N LYS A 213 -11.75 -0.16 6.62
CA LYS A 213 -11.70 0.83 5.52
C LYS A 213 -10.35 0.77 4.81
N VAL A 214 -9.25 0.74 5.57
CA VAL A 214 -7.89 0.63 4.99
C VAL A 214 -7.74 -0.70 4.27
N GLY A 215 -8.12 -1.81 4.90
CA GLY A 215 -8.06 -3.12 4.26
C GLY A 215 -8.90 -3.21 2.97
N ARG A 216 -10.11 -2.61 2.95
CA ARG A 216 -10.93 -2.53 1.73
C ARG A 216 -10.27 -1.71 0.64
N MET A 217 -9.72 -0.54 0.97
CA MET A 217 -9.04 0.31 -0.01
C MET A 217 -7.78 -0.39 -0.57
N LEU A 218 -6.99 -1.05 0.28
CA LEU A 218 -5.87 -1.90 -0.15
C LEU A 218 -6.33 -2.98 -1.12
N ALA A 219 -7.35 -3.76 -0.74
CA ALA A 219 -7.88 -4.82 -1.60
C ALA A 219 -8.32 -4.28 -2.96
N ARG A 220 -9.09 -3.18 -3.01
CA ARG A 220 -9.50 -2.54 -4.27
C ARG A 220 -8.31 -2.07 -5.12
N LEU A 221 -7.29 -1.45 -4.50
CA LEU A 221 -6.09 -1.00 -5.23
C LEU A 221 -5.29 -2.18 -5.79
N LEU A 222 -5.10 -3.24 -5.00
CA LEU A 222 -4.42 -4.45 -5.45
C LEU A 222 -5.17 -5.11 -6.61
N ASN A 223 -6.51 -5.18 -6.54
CA ASN A 223 -7.34 -5.74 -7.62
C ASN A 223 -7.40 -4.83 -8.87
N ALA A 224 -7.16 -3.54 -8.72
CA ALA A 224 -6.95 -2.61 -9.85
C ALA A 224 -5.55 -2.76 -10.49
N GLY A 225 -4.70 -3.63 -9.94
CA GLY A 225 -3.39 -3.99 -10.46
C GLY A 225 -2.22 -3.20 -9.86
N PHE A 226 -2.44 -2.42 -8.81
CA PHE A 226 -1.36 -1.71 -8.12
C PHE A 226 -0.40 -2.71 -7.44
N SER A 227 0.89 -2.37 -7.37
CA SER A 227 1.80 -3.06 -6.45
C SER A 227 1.39 -2.77 -5.00
N LEU A 228 1.85 -3.59 -4.05
CA LEU A 228 1.62 -3.35 -2.63
C LEU A 228 2.21 -2.00 -2.16
N GLY A 229 3.39 -1.65 -2.66
CA GLY A 229 4.04 -0.36 -2.40
C GLY A 229 3.25 0.81 -2.98
N ALA A 230 2.84 0.72 -4.25
CA ALA A 230 2.00 1.72 -4.90
C ALA A 230 0.63 1.89 -4.22
N ALA A 231 0.02 0.80 -3.76
CA ALA A 231 -1.23 0.85 -3.01
C ALA A 231 -1.03 1.59 -1.67
N LEU A 232 0.07 1.35 -0.97
CA LEU A 232 0.41 2.07 0.25
C LEU A 232 0.69 3.57 -0.03
N ASP A 233 1.38 3.91 -1.12
CA ASP A 233 1.58 5.31 -1.54
C ASP A 233 0.24 6.04 -1.67
N VAL A 234 -0.67 5.49 -2.48
CA VAL A 234 -2.02 6.04 -2.66
C VAL A 234 -2.70 6.22 -1.30
N LEU A 235 -2.65 5.24 -0.41
CA LEU A 235 -3.27 5.32 0.92
C LEU A 235 -2.63 6.34 1.85
N SER A 236 -1.31 6.50 1.80
CA SER A 236 -0.56 7.41 2.65
C SER A 236 -0.93 8.87 2.38
N THR A 237 -1.36 9.18 1.16
CA THR A 237 -1.86 10.51 0.79
C THR A 237 -3.28 10.79 1.28
N GLN A 238 -4.04 9.75 1.64
CA GLN A 238 -5.47 9.83 1.95
C GLN A 238 -5.77 10.00 3.43
N THR A 239 -4.90 9.47 4.29
CA THR A 239 -5.15 9.48 5.72
C THR A 239 -3.85 9.72 6.46
N ILE A 240 -3.91 10.51 7.54
CA ILE A 240 -2.78 10.70 8.45
C ILE A 240 -2.30 9.33 8.98
N THR A 241 -3.23 8.40 9.20
CA THR A 241 -2.96 7.02 9.62
C THR A 241 -2.33 6.16 8.53
N GLY A 242 -2.51 6.49 7.24
CA GLY A 242 -1.82 5.81 6.13
C GLY A 242 -0.30 5.87 6.28
N ARG A 243 0.22 6.89 6.98
CA ARG A 243 1.64 7.05 7.31
C ARG A 243 2.13 6.16 8.46
N GLN A 244 1.22 5.51 9.18
CA GLN A 244 1.54 4.56 10.25
C GLN A 244 1.72 3.12 9.72
N TYR A 245 1.45 2.91 8.44
CA TYR A 245 1.63 1.64 7.78
C TYR A 245 3.02 1.53 7.15
N SER A 246 3.51 0.30 7.10
CA SER A 246 4.79 -0.06 6.51
C SER A 246 4.62 -1.33 5.69
N VAL A 247 5.44 -1.50 4.66
CA VAL A 247 5.49 -2.77 3.93
C VAL A 247 6.67 -3.60 4.42
N VAL A 248 6.43 -4.86 4.75
CA VAL A 248 7.47 -5.88 4.96
C VAL A 248 7.53 -6.81 3.76
N GLY A 249 8.71 -7.28 3.38
CA GLY A 249 8.88 -8.13 2.19
C GLY A 249 8.92 -7.32 0.89
N ALA A 250 8.36 -7.82 -0.21
CA ALA A 250 8.57 -7.23 -1.54
C ALA A 250 7.49 -6.19 -1.92
N PRO A 251 7.76 -4.87 -1.86
CA PRO A 251 6.75 -3.83 -2.14
C PRO A 251 6.24 -3.85 -3.59
N GLY A 252 7.08 -4.22 -4.54
CA GLY A 252 6.71 -4.35 -5.96
C GLY A 252 5.85 -5.57 -6.30
N LEU A 253 5.33 -6.30 -5.30
CA LEU A 253 4.42 -7.42 -5.54
C LEU A 253 3.10 -6.93 -6.13
N THR A 254 2.73 -7.49 -7.27
CA THR A 254 1.45 -7.28 -7.95
C THR A 254 0.69 -8.61 -7.96
N LEU A 255 -0.54 -8.62 -7.44
CA LEU A 255 -1.34 -9.85 -7.32
C LEU A 255 -2.18 -10.14 -8.59
N THR A 256 -2.63 -9.08 -9.28
CA THR A 256 -3.40 -9.17 -10.52
C THR A 256 -2.96 -8.12 -11.54
N GLU A 257 -3.24 -8.33 -12.80
CA GLU A 257 -2.95 -7.38 -13.86
C GLU A 257 -4.04 -6.30 -13.96
N SER A 258 -3.64 -5.05 -14.21
CA SER A 258 -4.61 -3.99 -14.46
C SER A 258 -5.32 -4.19 -15.79
N ARG A 259 -6.65 -4.10 -15.80
CA ARG A 259 -7.46 -4.17 -17.03
C ARG A 259 -7.11 -3.06 -18.05
N GLY A 260 -6.58 -1.94 -17.57
CA GLY A 260 -6.11 -0.81 -18.37
C GLY A 260 -4.62 -0.87 -18.77
N SER A 261 -3.96 -2.03 -18.59
CA SER A 261 -2.50 -2.23 -18.71
C SER A 261 -1.68 -1.52 -17.63
N THR A 262 -1.83 -0.20 -17.49
CA THR A 262 -1.18 0.61 -16.44
C THR A 262 -2.20 0.94 -15.36
N PRO A 263 -1.98 0.59 -14.08
CA PRO A 263 -2.76 1.13 -12.98
C PRO A 263 -2.60 2.65 -12.93
N ILE A 264 -3.73 3.36 -12.83
CA ILE A 264 -3.75 4.82 -12.81
C ILE A 264 -4.44 5.35 -11.57
N LEU A 265 -3.97 6.49 -11.08
CA LEU A 265 -4.70 7.38 -10.19
C LEU A 265 -5.03 8.65 -10.98
N ALA A 266 -6.29 9.04 -10.95
CA ALA A 266 -6.72 10.30 -11.55
C ALA A 266 -6.98 11.34 -10.45
N ASP A 267 -6.46 12.55 -10.59
CA ASP A 267 -6.87 13.71 -9.79
C ASP A 267 -7.82 14.56 -10.61
N VAL A 268 -9.02 14.83 -10.08
CA VAL A 268 -10.05 15.63 -10.76
C VAL A 268 -10.35 16.87 -9.94
N THR A 269 -10.42 18.02 -10.62
CA THR A 269 -10.86 19.28 -10.01
C THR A 269 -11.78 20.02 -10.95
N ARG A 270 -12.92 20.53 -10.46
CA ARG A 270 -13.76 21.42 -11.26
C ARG A 270 -13.06 22.77 -11.44
N THR A 271 -13.11 23.27 -12.66
CA THR A 271 -12.52 24.56 -13.04
C THR A 271 -13.55 25.60 -13.46
N ASP A 272 -14.74 25.14 -13.87
CA ASP A 272 -15.90 25.95 -14.27
C ASP A 272 -17.16 25.03 -14.28
N ASP A 273 -18.35 25.59 -14.50
CA ASP A 273 -19.66 24.90 -14.45
C ASP A 273 -19.71 23.60 -15.29
N ASN A 274 -18.93 23.53 -16.38
CA ASN A 274 -18.87 22.38 -17.28
C ASN A 274 -17.43 22.04 -17.71
N ARG A 275 -16.43 22.40 -16.91
CA ARG A 275 -15.02 22.14 -17.23
C ARG A 275 -14.28 21.58 -16.03
N PHE A 276 -13.51 20.54 -16.28
CA PHE A 276 -12.71 19.85 -15.28
C PHE A 276 -11.27 19.76 -15.73
N ARG A 277 -10.35 19.78 -14.76
CA ARG A 277 -8.96 19.39 -14.95
C ARG A 277 -8.81 17.97 -14.45
N LEU A 278 -8.28 17.10 -15.30
CA LEU A 278 -7.96 15.71 -15.00
C LEU A 278 -6.45 15.55 -15.09
N SER A 279 -5.78 15.26 -13.98
CA SER A 279 -4.38 14.86 -13.96
C SER A 279 -4.29 13.35 -13.81
N LEU A 280 -3.46 12.69 -14.62
CA LEU A 280 -3.29 11.25 -14.59
C LEU A 280 -1.90 10.88 -14.09
N HIS A 281 -1.85 10.00 -13.10
CA HIS A 281 -0.63 9.38 -12.58
C HIS A 281 -0.64 7.89 -12.89
N GLY A 282 0.39 7.40 -13.57
CA GLY A 282 0.61 6.00 -13.89
C GLY A 282 1.56 5.36 -12.88
N TYR A 283 1.19 4.15 -12.43
CA TYR A 283 1.98 3.37 -11.49
C TYR A 283 2.66 2.22 -12.23
N ALA A 284 3.98 2.11 -12.08
CA ALA A 284 4.75 1.04 -12.71
C ALA A 284 4.51 -0.30 -12.01
N THR A 285 4.32 -1.35 -12.81
CA THR A 285 4.15 -2.73 -12.32
C THR A 285 5.11 -3.67 -13.03
N THR A 286 5.16 -4.95 -12.63
CA THR A 286 6.02 -5.92 -13.32
C THR A 286 5.61 -6.12 -14.80
N PRO A 287 4.31 -6.27 -15.14
CA PRO A 287 3.89 -6.35 -16.54
C PRO A 287 4.03 -5.03 -17.31
N MET A 288 3.85 -3.88 -16.62
CA MET A 288 3.86 -2.55 -17.23
C MET A 288 4.86 -1.64 -16.50
N GLY A 289 6.14 -1.94 -16.72
CA GLY A 289 7.26 -1.33 -16.00
C GLY A 289 7.48 0.15 -16.29
N MET A 290 8.44 0.71 -15.57
CA MET A 290 8.89 2.09 -15.78
C MET A 290 9.34 2.31 -17.23
N GLY A 291 8.81 3.35 -17.86
CA GLY A 291 9.10 3.67 -19.27
C GLY A 291 8.25 2.90 -20.29
N ALA A 292 7.30 2.08 -19.86
CA ALA A 292 6.30 1.51 -20.76
C ALA A 292 5.46 2.61 -21.43
N VAL A 293 4.93 2.34 -22.62
CA VAL A 293 4.11 3.31 -23.36
C VAL A 293 2.65 3.16 -22.99
N TYR A 294 2.01 4.27 -22.61
CA TYR A 294 0.61 4.35 -22.25
C TYR A 294 -0.10 5.46 -23.04
N THR A 295 -1.28 5.17 -23.57
CA THR A 295 -2.15 6.14 -24.25
C THR A 295 -3.45 6.26 -23.47
N PRO A 296 -3.63 7.33 -22.67
CA PRO A 296 -4.89 7.57 -21.99
C PRO A 296 -6.05 7.72 -22.98
N ASN A 297 -7.11 6.95 -22.78
CA ASN A 297 -8.34 7.06 -23.57
C ASN A 297 -9.21 8.19 -23.01
N ILE A 298 -8.83 9.44 -23.30
CA ILE A 298 -9.54 10.62 -22.81
C ILE A 298 -9.56 11.71 -23.86
N ALA A 299 -10.70 12.38 -24.04
CA ALA A 299 -10.84 13.54 -24.91
C ALA A 299 -10.28 13.33 -26.34
N ALA A 300 -10.48 12.14 -26.91
CA ALA A 300 -9.94 11.73 -28.21
C ALA A 300 -8.40 11.89 -28.32
N ASN A 301 -7.68 11.70 -27.21
CA ASN A 301 -6.23 11.76 -27.16
C ASN A 301 -5.58 10.61 -27.97
N GLU A 302 -4.73 10.98 -28.92
CA GLU A 302 -3.92 10.04 -29.70
C GLU A 302 -2.43 10.04 -29.27
N ARG A 303 -2.05 10.88 -28.30
CA ARG A 303 -0.66 10.99 -27.84
C ARG A 303 -0.29 9.83 -26.93
N GLN A 304 0.92 9.31 -27.16
CA GLN A 304 1.59 8.32 -26.33
C GLN A 304 2.41 9.01 -25.23
N TYR A 305 2.39 8.42 -24.04
CA TYR A 305 3.11 8.88 -22.86
C TYR A 305 3.94 7.74 -22.26
N LEU A 306 4.92 8.10 -21.43
CA LEU A 306 5.69 7.12 -20.67
C LEU A 306 5.05 6.88 -19.31
N ASN A 307 4.99 5.62 -18.89
CA ASN A 307 4.61 5.24 -17.53
C ASN A 307 5.78 5.54 -16.57
N SER A 308 5.78 6.74 -15.99
CA SER A 308 6.85 7.22 -15.11
C SER A 308 6.32 8.15 -14.00
N GLY A 309 5.14 7.86 -13.44
CA GLY A 309 4.47 8.74 -12.48
C GLY A 309 3.47 9.66 -13.17
N HIS A 310 3.62 10.99 -13.02
CA HIS A 310 2.74 11.94 -13.68
C HIS A 310 2.78 11.79 -15.21
N VAL A 311 1.63 11.45 -15.81
CA VAL A 311 1.48 11.15 -17.23
C VAL A 311 1.16 12.43 -18.00
N ALA A 312 0.02 13.05 -17.68
CA ALA A 312 -0.48 14.23 -18.37
C ALA A 312 -1.66 14.87 -17.64
N GLU A 313 -1.92 16.14 -17.95
CA GLU A 313 -3.12 16.85 -17.58
C GLU A 313 -4.03 17.09 -18.80
N PHE A 314 -5.33 16.95 -18.60
CA PHE A 314 -6.36 17.17 -19.61
C PHE A 314 -7.41 18.17 -19.10
N ALA A 315 -7.79 19.11 -19.95
CA ALA A 315 -8.97 19.93 -19.73
C ALA A 315 -10.15 19.26 -20.44
N VAL A 316 -11.15 18.84 -19.68
CA VAL A 316 -12.27 18.02 -20.18
C VAL A 316 -13.61 18.65 -19.85
N THR A 317 -14.62 18.35 -20.66
CA THR A 317 -16.03 18.69 -20.38
C THR A 317 -16.68 17.66 -19.46
N ALA A 318 -17.86 17.95 -18.91
CA ALA A 318 -18.61 16.95 -18.13
C ALA A 318 -18.91 15.66 -18.94
N GLY A 319 -19.15 15.79 -20.24
CA GLY A 319 -19.38 14.63 -21.12
C GLY A 319 -18.15 13.74 -21.22
N GLN A 320 -16.99 14.34 -21.50
CA GLN A 320 -15.72 13.61 -21.62
C GLN A 320 -15.25 13.02 -20.27
N LEU A 321 -15.51 13.71 -19.16
CA LEU A 321 -15.24 13.16 -17.83
C LEU A 321 -16.13 11.93 -17.59
N ARG A 322 -17.43 12.01 -17.89
CA ARG A 322 -18.32 10.85 -17.75
C ARG A 322 -17.86 9.66 -18.58
N GLU A 323 -17.52 9.88 -19.85
CA GLU A 323 -16.95 8.85 -20.72
C GLU A 323 -15.68 8.21 -20.14
N PHE A 324 -14.84 9.02 -19.48
CA PHE A 324 -13.63 8.53 -18.81
C PHE A 324 -13.93 7.67 -17.59
N LEU A 325 -14.87 8.10 -16.74
CA LEU A 325 -15.31 7.35 -15.56
C LEU A 325 -15.90 5.98 -15.95
N ASP A 326 -16.59 5.92 -17.08
CA ASP A 326 -17.20 4.70 -17.62
C ASP A 326 -16.19 3.69 -18.21
N LEU A 327 -14.91 4.04 -18.37
CA LEU A 327 -13.90 3.15 -18.97
C LEU A 327 -13.58 1.92 -18.11
N GLY A 328 -13.86 1.99 -16.82
CA GLY A 328 -13.60 0.88 -15.93
C GLY A 328 -13.62 1.32 -14.48
N TRP A 329 -12.87 0.59 -13.68
CA TRP A 329 -12.81 0.76 -12.24
C TRP A 329 -11.39 1.11 -11.82
N PHE A 330 -11.19 2.35 -11.40
CA PHE A 330 -9.90 2.87 -10.99
C PHE A 330 -10.07 3.96 -9.93
N PRO A 331 -9.04 4.19 -9.08
CA PRO A 331 -9.10 5.21 -8.05
C PRO A 331 -9.06 6.62 -8.65
N ILE A 332 -9.84 7.51 -8.06
CA ILE A 332 -9.92 8.93 -8.41
C ILE A 332 -9.83 9.76 -7.14
N ARG A 333 -9.02 10.81 -7.14
CA ARG A 333 -8.97 11.79 -6.07
C ARG A 333 -9.81 13.01 -6.47
N VAL A 334 -10.76 13.36 -5.61
CA VAL A 334 -11.59 14.56 -5.71
C VAL A 334 -11.45 15.31 -4.39
N ASP A 335 -11.01 16.57 -4.44
CA ASP A 335 -10.78 17.41 -3.25
C ASP A 335 -9.90 16.78 -2.16
N GLY A 336 -8.95 15.93 -2.58
CA GLY A 336 -8.06 15.22 -1.67
C GLY A 336 -8.55 13.83 -1.25
N ASP A 337 -9.83 13.52 -1.43
CA ASP A 337 -10.46 12.25 -1.02
C ASP A 337 -10.47 11.22 -2.15
N LEU A 338 -10.11 9.98 -1.83
CA LEU A 338 -10.11 8.83 -2.73
C LEU A 338 -11.53 8.30 -2.90
N ARG A 339 -11.95 8.27 -4.14
CA ARG A 339 -13.20 7.73 -4.66
C ARG A 339 -12.87 6.74 -5.78
N TRP A 340 -13.91 6.11 -6.31
CA TRP A 340 -13.79 5.15 -7.39
C TRP A 340 -14.64 5.58 -8.57
N SER A 341 -14.12 5.35 -9.78
CA SER A 341 -14.77 5.77 -11.03
C SER A 341 -16.19 5.21 -11.20
N ASP A 342 -16.47 4.01 -10.67
CA ASP A 342 -17.76 3.33 -10.74
C ASP A 342 -18.79 3.84 -9.71
N GLU A 343 -18.35 4.68 -8.77
CA GLU A 343 -19.17 5.25 -7.69
C GLU A 343 -19.26 6.77 -7.74
N LEU A 344 -18.55 7.40 -8.68
CA LEU A 344 -18.45 8.84 -8.81
C LEU A 344 -19.33 9.33 -9.96
N ALA A 345 -20.29 10.20 -9.66
CA ALA A 345 -20.98 10.96 -10.70
C ALA A 345 -20.20 12.25 -10.99
N VAL A 346 -20.32 12.79 -12.21
CA VAL A 346 -19.65 14.05 -12.57
C VAL A 346 -20.15 15.21 -11.71
N GLU A 347 -21.40 15.12 -11.27
CA GLU A 347 -22.07 16.09 -10.42
C GLU A 347 -21.54 16.09 -8.98
N ASP A 348 -20.82 15.03 -8.57
CA ASP A 348 -20.18 14.91 -7.25
C ASP A 348 -18.79 15.59 -7.19
N VAL A 349 -18.32 16.16 -8.30
CA VAL A 349 -17.04 16.87 -8.39
C VAL A 349 -17.28 18.37 -8.25
N ASP A 350 -16.89 18.93 -7.11
CA ASP A 350 -17.05 20.35 -6.78
C ASP A 350 -15.90 21.27 -7.25
#